data_AF-A0A2S6QAP4-F1
#
_entry.id   AF-A0A2S6QAP4-F1
#
_cell.length_a   1.000
_cell.length_b   1.000
_cell.length_c   1.000
_cell.angle_alpha   90.00
_cell.angle_beta   90.00
_cell.angle_gamma   90.00
#
_symmetry.space_group_name_H-M   'P 1'
#
loop_
_entity.id
_entity.type
_entity.pdbx_description
1 polymer ?
#
loop_
_entity_poly.entity_id
_entity_poly.type
_entity_poly.pdbx_seq_one_letter_code
_entity_poly.pdbx_strand_id
1 'polypeptide(L)'
;MLFTSDHGAWNRRRLGLAIYGAATLLLSGCSFQPIHGDRSAASGRALANFEIAKIADRTGQMMRNELLQQLQPRGRARTPRFKLSVYLTESRSNLAIRKDDVATRANLTLAASYAVANRSDGTQLLSGQTRSVNSYNILTSDFATLSAQADARNRAIRQLARNIKERLAVWLVQTGGHPGTR
;
A
#
# COMPACT_ATOMS: atom_id res chain seq x y z
N MET A 1 -31.41 39.78 -66.64
CA MET A 1 -32.29 39.27 -65.57
C MET A 1 -31.48 39.16 -64.29
N LEU A 2 -31.88 39.92 -63.28
CA LEU A 2 -31.36 39.89 -61.92
C LEU A 2 -31.74 38.57 -61.25
N PHE A 3 -30.78 37.89 -60.61
CA PHE A 3 -31.09 36.95 -59.54
C PHE A 3 -30.05 37.13 -58.43
N THR A 4 -30.46 37.90 -57.43
CA THR A 4 -29.95 37.83 -56.07
C THR A 4 -30.38 36.49 -55.46
N SER A 5 -29.50 35.84 -54.70
CA SER A 5 -29.93 34.81 -53.75
C SER A 5 -29.12 34.95 -52.46
N ASP A 6 -29.84 35.39 -51.43
CA ASP A 6 -29.43 35.36 -50.03
C ASP A 6 -29.14 33.92 -49.60
N HIS A 7 -27.93 33.67 -49.08
CA HIS A 7 -27.60 32.43 -48.40
C HIS A 7 -27.26 32.67 -46.94
N GLY A 8 -28.30 32.51 -46.12
CA GLY A 8 -28.21 31.54 -45.04
C GLY A 8 -27.77 32.11 -43.69
N ALA A 9 -28.76 32.57 -42.92
CA ALA A 9 -28.76 32.63 -41.46
C ALA A 9 -28.59 31.24 -40.77
N TRP A 10 -27.91 30.28 -41.41
CA TRP A 10 -27.73 28.89 -40.98
C TRP A 10 -26.47 28.70 -40.10
N ASN A 11 -25.59 29.68 -39.99
CA ASN A 11 -24.27 29.45 -39.39
C ASN A 11 -24.20 29.61 -37.85
N ARG A 12 -25.19 30.25 -37.22
CA ARG A 12 -25.14 30.56 -35.78
C ARG A 12 -25.49 29.37 -34.87
N ARG A 13 -26.37 28.47 -35.34
CA ARG A 13 -26.80 27.28 -34.57
C ARG A 13 -25.77 26.13 -34.64
N ARG A 14 -24.99 26.07 -35.72
CA ARG A 14 -23.91 25.07 -35.90
C ARG A 14 -22.66 25.40 -35.08
N LEU A 15 -22.38 26.70 -34.84
CA LEU A 15 -21.28 27.11 -33.97
C LEU A 15 -21.49 26.74 -32.49
N GLY A 16 -22.73 26.83 -31.97
CA GLY A 16 -23.03 26.51 -30.57
C GLY A 16 -22.86 25.04 -30.20
N LEU A 17 -23.21 24.12 -31.11
CA LEU A 17 -23.02 22.68 -30.94
C LEU A 17 -21.55 22.25 -31.00
N ALA A 18 -20.74 22.93 -31.81
CA ALA A 18 -19.30 22.63 -31.92
C ALA A 18 -18.53 22.98 -30.65
N ILE A 19 -18.90 24.06 -29.96
CA ILE A 19 -18.26 24.48 -28.69
C ILE A 19 -18.63 23.52 -27.54
N TYR A 20 -19.88 23.04 -27.52
CA TYR A 20 -20.33 22.06 -26.51
C TYR A 20 -19.68 20.68 -26.69
N GLY A 21 -19.43 20.26 -27.93
CA GLY A 21 -18.73 19.01 -28.25
C GLY A 21 -17.23 19.03 -27.94
N ALA A 22 -16.56 20.20 -28.02
CA ALA A 22 -15.14 20.32 -27.69
C ALA A 22 -14.88 20.30 -26.17
N ALA A 23 -15.84 20.74 -25.35
CA ALA A 23 -15.70 20.77 -23.89
C ALA A 23 -15.73 19.37 -23.23
N THR A 24 -16.38 18.38 -23.85
CA THR A 24 -16.47 17.01 -23.28
C THR A 24 -15.20 16.18 -23.52
N LEU A 25 -14.39 16.53 -24.53
CA LEU A 25 -13.10 15.87 -24.82
C LEU A 25 -11.98 16.29 -23.86
N LEU A 26 -12.12 17.40 -23.14
CA LEU A 26 -11.16 17.84 -22.13
C LEU A 26 -11.42 17.21 -20.74
N LEU A 27 -12.56 16.55 -20.54
CA LEU A 27 -12.88 15.84 -19.28
C LEU A 27 -12.42 14.37 -19.26
N SER A 28 -12.02 13.80 -20.41
CA SER A 28 -11.49 12.42 -20.49
C SER A 28 -9.99 12.30 -20.16
N GLY A 29 -9.34 13.38 -19.72
CA GLY A 29 -7.89 13.45 -19.48
C GLY A 29 -7.37 12.84 -18.19
N CYS A 30 -8.22 12.49 -17.21
CA CYS A 30 -7.77 11.78 -16.01
C CYS A 30 -7.86 10.26 -16.25
N SER A 31 -6.95 9.71 -17.07
CA SER A 31 -6.80 8.27 -17.25
C SER A 31 -6.32 7.63 -15.94
N PHE A 32 -7.27 7.21 -15.10
CA PHE A 32 -7.00 6.46 -13.89
C PHE A 32 -6.59 5.04 -14.29
N GLN A 33 -5.28 4.80 -14.44
CA GLN A 33 -4.76 3.49 -14.79
C GLN A 33 -4.90 2.57 -13.56
N PRO A 34 -5.80 1.56 -13.57
CA PRO A 34 -6.00 0.73 -12.39
C PRO A 34 -4.74 -0.10 -12.14
N ILE A 35 -4.20 0.01 -10.92
CA ILE A 35 -3.05 -0.79 -10.47
C ILE A 35 -3.34 -2.30 -10.47
N HIS A 36 -4.59 -2.71 -10.70
CA HIS A 36 -5.08 -4.08 -10.76
C HIS A 36 -5.13 -4.71 -12.17
N GLY A 37 -4.67 -4.03 -13.23
CA GLY A 37 -4.60 -4.58 -14.61
C GLY A 37 -3.42 -5.55 -14.84
N ASP A 38 -3.09 -5.89 -16.09
CA ASP A 38 -2.03 -6.88 -16.42
C ASP A 38 -0.65 -6.57 -15.82
N ARG A 39 -0.32 -5.28 -15.64
CA ARG A 39 0.88 -4.84 -14.91
C ARG A 39 0.87 -5.27 -13.42
N SER A 40 -0.31 -5.43 -12.83
CA SER A 40 -0.54 -6.00 -11.49
C SER A 40 -0.23 -7.49 -11.43
N ALA A 41 -0.58 -8.25 -12.47
CA ALA A 41 -0.26 -9.67 -12.53
C ALA A 41 1.25 -9.88 -12.65
N ALA A 42 1.93 -9.03 -13.44
CA ALA A 42 3.38 -9.00 -13.54
C ALA A 42 4.04 -8.59 -12.21
N SER A 43 3.53 -7.55 -11.54
CA SER A 43 4.05 -7.13 -10.22
C SER A 43 3.79 -8.18 -9.14
N GLY A 44 2.64 -8.87 -9.17
CA GLY A 44 2.32 -9.99 -8.28
C GLY A 44 3.31 -11.15 -8.40
N ARG A 45 3.72 -11.50 -9.63
CA ARG A 45 4.80 -12.49 -9.85
C ARG A 45 6.16 -11.94 -9.43
N ALA A 46 6.42 -10.65 -9.65
CA ALA A 46 7.67 -10.02 -9.25
C ALA A 46 7.86 -9.96 -7.72
N LEU A 47 6.77 -9.79 -6.95
CA LEU A 47 6.78 -9.84 -5.48
C LEU A 47 7.20 -11.22 -4.93
N ALA A 48 7.08 -12.29 -5.71
CA ALA A 48 7.56 -13.62 -5.32
C ALA A 48 9.09 -13.74 -5.29
N ASN A 49 9.83 -12.76 -5.85
CA ASN A 49 11.29 -12.73 -5.87
C ASN A 49 11.94 -12.17 -4.60
N PHE A 50 11.15 -11.78 -3.59
CA PHE A 50 11.67 -11.29 -2.31
C PHE A 50 11.89 -12.44 -1.32
N GLU A 51 13.14 -12.63 -0.90
CA GLU A 51 13.47 -13.47 0.23
C GLU A 51 13.20 -12.72 1.53
N ILE A 52 12.21 -13.16 2.30
CA ILE A 52 11.88 -12.54 3.59
C ILE A 52 12.79 -13.15 4.66
N ALA A 53 13.70 -12.32 5.18
CA ALA A 53 14.60 -12.69 6.26
C ALA A 53 13.83 -13.12 7.52
N LYS A 54 14.49 -13.87 8.40
CA LYS A 54 13.93 -14.15 9.73
C LYS A 54 13.77 -12.84 10.50
N ILE A 55 12.61 -12.66 11.11
CA ILE A 55 12.31 -11.54 12.01
C ILE A 55 12.26 -12.12 13.42
N ALA A 56 12.96 -11.51 14.36
CA ALA A 56 13.02 -12.00 15.74
C ALA A 56 11.64 -11.97 16.42
N ASP A 57 11.49 -12.76 17.48
CA ASP A 57 10.32 -12.80 18.36
C ASP A 57 9.02 -13.33 17.74
N ARG A 58 8.03 -13.60 18.60
CA ARG A 58 6.70 -14.08 18.19
C ARG A 58 6.02 -13.11 17.23
N THR A 59 6.02 -11.81 17.55
CA THR A 59 5.45 -10.76 16.70
C THR A 59 6.15 -10.68 15.35
N GLY A 60 7.47 -10.87 15.31
CA GLY A 60 8.22 -10.93 14.05
C GLY A 60 7.90 -12.15 13.21
N GLN A 61 7.72 -13.33 13.82
CA GLN A 61 7.26 -14.52 13.08
C GLN A 61 5.86 -14.31 12.50
N MET A 62 4.95 -13.69 13.26
CA MET A 62 3.61 -13.33 12.76
C MET A 62 3.70 -12.38 11.58
N MET A 63 4.55 -11.35 11.65
CA MET A 63 4.80 -10.43 10.54
C MET A 63 5.39 -11.13 9.32
N ARG A 64 6.36 -12.03 9.52
CA ARG A 64 6.96 -12.81 8.43
C ARG A 64 5.93 -13.67 7.73
N ASN A 65 5.06 -14.35 8.48
CA ASN A 65 3.99 -15.18 7.92
C ASN A 65 2.97 -14.33 7.15
N GLU A 66 2.59 -13.17 7.68
CA GLU A 66 1.70 -12.24 6.99
C GLU A 66 2.32 -11.72 5.69
N LEU A 67 3.61 -11.36 5.70
CA LEU A 67 4.33 -10.95 4.49
C LEU A 67 4.40 -12.09 3.47
N LEU A 68 4.64 -13.33 3.89
CA LEU A 68 4.59 -14.50 3.01
C LEU A 68 3.22 -14.66 2.38
N GLN A 69 2.14 -14.57 3.16
CA GLN A 69 0.77 -14.69 2.66
C GLN A 69 0.43 -13.59 1.65
N GLN A 70 0.89 -12.35 1.90
CA GLN A 70 0.55 -11.22 1.05
C GLN A 70 1.42 -11.08 -0.21
N LEU A 71 2.71 -11.41 -0.13
CA LEU A 71 3.68 -11.30 -1.22
C LEU A 71 3.79 -12.57 -2.05
N GLN A 72 3.61 -13.74 -1.42
CA GLN A 72 3.88 -15.06 -1.99
C GLN A 72 2.69 -16.03 -1.79
N PRO A 73 1.44 -15.65 -2.14
CA PRO A 73 0.28 -16.53 -1.94
C PRO A 73 0.35 -17.83 -2.77
N ARG A 74 1.16 -17.84 -3.85
CA ARG A 74 1.41 -19.02 -4.71
C ARG A 74 2.77 -19.68 -4.45
N GLY A 75 3.44 -19.30 -3.36
CA GLY A 75 4.78 -19.74 -3.04
C GLY A 75 5.89 -18.78 -3.48
N ARG A 76 7.10 -19.07 -3.00
CA ARG A 76 8.34 -18.32 -3.26
C ARG A 76 8.91 -18.68 -4.64
N ALA A 77 9.54 -17.71 -5.31
CA ALA A 77 10.30 -17.98 -6.53
C ALA A 77 11.51 -18.90 -6.27
N ARG A 78 11.81 -19.82 -7.19
CA ARG A 78 12.92 -20.79 -7.05
C ARG A 78 14.26 -20.11 -6.82
N THR A 79 14.47 -18.96 -7.46
CA THR A 79 15.67 -18.12 -7.35
C THR A 79 15.28 -16.67 -7.07
N PRO A 80 15.17 -16.26 -5.79
CA PRO A 80 14.81 -14.90 -5.43
C PRO A 80 15.97 -13.96 -5.73
N ARG A 81 15.61 -12.76 -6.18
CA ARG A 81 16.56 -11.72 -6.58
C ARG A 81 16.82 -10.71 -5.48
N PHE A 82 15.85 -10.53 -4.59
CA PHE A 82 15.89 -9.51 -3.55
C PHE A 82 15.83 -10.15 -2.17
N LYS A 83 16.44 -9.50 -1.18
CA LYS A 83 16.34 -9.86 0.24
C LYS A 83 15.62 -8.73 0.97
N LEU A 84 14.49 -9.05 1.59
CA LEU A 84 13.71 -8.16 2.44
C LEU A 84 14.05 -8.42 3.90
N SER A 85 14.60 -7.41 4.57
CA SER A 85 14.83 -7.42 6.02
C SER A 85 13.85 -6.47 6.69
N VAL A 86 13.25 -6.90 7.80
CA VAL A 86 12.25 -6.13 8.55
C VAL A 86 12.59 -6.19 10.03
N TYR A 87 12.52 -5.05 10.69
CA TYR A 87 12.68 -4.89 12.13
C TYR A 87 11.42 -4.27 12.72
N LEU A 88 10.91 -4.84 13.81
CA LEU A 88 9.67 -4.39 14.45
C LEU A 88 9.95 -3.75 15.80
N THR A 89 9.14 -2.75 16.14
CA THR A 89 9.10 -2.16 17.47
C THR A 89 7.66 -1.99 17.89
N GLU A 90 7.30 -2.56 19.04
CA GLU A 90 5.96 -2.50 19.60
C GLU A 90 5.97 -1.63 20.86
N SER A 91 5.02 -0.69 20.95
CA SER A 91 4.81 0.11 22.14
C SER A 91 3.33 0.25 22.46
N ARG A 92 3.02 0.49 23.73
CA ARG A 92 1.66 0.58 24.26
C ARG A 92 1.52 1.88 25.03
N SER A 93 0.43 2.60 24.83
CA SER A 93 0.11 3.79 25.62
C SER A 93 -1.34 3.71 26.12
N ASN A 94 -1.54 3.96 27.41
CA ASN A 94 -2.87 4.03 27.99
C ASN A 94 -3.45 5.42 27.69
N LEU A 95 -4.70 5.47 27.20
CA LEU A 95 -5.41 6.72 27.02
C LEU A 95 -6.00 7.11 28.37
N ALA A 96 -5.27 7.93 29.14
CA ALA A 96 -5.72 8.42 30.42
C ALA A 96 -6.81 9.49 30.23
N ILE A 97 -8.05 9.17 30.57
CA ILE A 97 -9.05 10.20 30.86
C ILE A 97 -9.09 10.33 32.39
N ARG A 98 -8.50 11.43 32.87
CA ARG A 98 -8.49 11.98 34.25
C ARG A 98 -7.95 11.09 35.40
N LYS A 99 -7.50 11.81 36.43
CA LYS A 99 -6.53 11.41 37.47
C LYS A 99 -7.04 10.34 38.45
N ASP A 100 -8.30 9.94 38.32
CA ASP A 100 -9.03 9.15 39.30
C ASP A 100 -9.68 7.89 38.67
N ASP A 101 -9.58 7.72 37.33
CA ASP A 101 -10.30 6.69 36.57
C ASP A 101 -9.35 5.60 36.01
N VAL A 102 -9.74 4.34 36.21
CA VAL A 102 -9.11 3.18 35.57
C VAL A 102 -9.19 3.35 34.05
N ALA A 103 -8.05 3.36 33.36
CA ALA A 103 -8.01 3.53 31.91
C ALA A 103 -8.85 2.44 31.22
N THR A 104 -9.89 2.83 30.49
CA THR A 104 -10.80 1.91 29.77
C THR A 104 -10.35 1.64 28.33
N ARG A 105 -9.34 2.38 27.84
CA ARG A 105 -8.76 2.23 26.49
C ARG A 105 -7.26 2.44 26.46
N ALA A 106 -6.61 1.72 25.55
CA ALA A 106 -5.19 1.87 25.25
C ALA A 106 -4.94 1.78 23.74
N ASN A 107 -3.82 2.34 23.31
CA ASN A 107 -3.32 2.27 21.95
C ASN A 107 -2.13 1.32 21.89
N LEU A 108 -2.16 0.39 20.94
CA LEU A 108 -1.02 -0.40 20.51
C LEU A 108 -0.42 0.24 19.27
N THR A 109 0.85 0.63 19.37
CA THR A 109 1.65 1.12 18.26
C THR A 109 2.59 0.01 17.82
N LEU A 110 2.56 -0.33 16.53
CA LEU A 110 3.55 -1.20 15.92
C LEU A 110 4.24 -0.43 14.79
N ALA A 111 5.56 -0.36 14.85
CA ALA A 111 6.41 0.25 13.83
C ALA A 111 7.27 -0.82 13.17
N ALA A 112 7.43 -0.73 11.85
CA ALA A 112 8.29 -1.58 11.05
C ALA A 112 9.28 -0.72 10.26
N SER A 113 10.57 -0.97 10.45
CA SER A 113 11.62 -0.50 9.56
C SER A 113 12.01 -1.64 8.63
N TYR A 114 12.17 -1.37 7.34
CA TYR A 114 12.49 -2.39 6.36
C TYR A 114 13.54 -1.92 5.36
N ALA A 115 14.31 -2.87 4.85
CA ALA A 115 15.29 -2.65 3.80
C ALA A 115 15.25 -3.81 2.78
N VAL A 116 15.48 -3.46 1.53
CA VAL A 116 15.60 -4.37 0.40
C VAL A 116 17.02 -4.26 -0.12
N ALA A 117 17.68 -5.40 -0.22
CA ALA A 117 18.98 -5.52 -0.86
C ALA A 117 18.91 -6.48 -2.06
N ASN A 118 19.78 -6.28 -3.04
CA ASN A 118 20.02 -7.27 -4.06
C ASN A 118 20.73 -8.50 -3.44
N ARG A 119 20.28 -9.70 -3.79
CA ARG A 119 20.79 -10.95 -3.22
C ARG A 119 22.16 -11.34 -3.79
N SER A 120 22.53 -10.86 -4.99
CA SER A 120 23.80 -11.23 -5.63
C SER A 120 25.01 -10.53 -5.02
N ASP A 121 24.88 -9.24 -4.70
CA ASP A 121 25.98 -8.36 -4.29
C ASP A 121 25.73 -7.67 -2.94
N GLY A 122 24.52 -7.78 -2.38
CA GLY A 122 24.17 -7.15 -1.10
C GLY A 122 23.85 -5.65 -1.20
N THR A 123 23.84 -5.08 -2.39
CA THR A 123 23.60 -3.64 -2.59
C THR A 123 22.20 -3.27 -2.11
N GLN A 124 22.10 -2.27 -1.23
CA GLN A 124 20.81 -1.77 -0.75
C GLN A 124 20.09 -1.02 -1.87
N LEU A 125 18.88 -1.48 -2.20
CA LEU A 125 18.06 -0.92 -3.27
C LEU A 125 16.97 0.02 -2.76
N LEU A 126 16.42 -0.27 -1.57
CA LEU A 126 15.32 0.48 -0.97
C LEU A 126 15.36 0.33 0.54
N SER A 127 14.99 1.38 1.26
CA SER A 127 14.68 1.31 2.69
C SER A 127 13.47 2.18 3.01
N GLY A 128 12.78 1.88 4.11
CA GLY A 128 11.68 2.70 4.56
C GLY A 128 11.14 2.28 5.92
N GLN A 129 10.16 3.05 6.40
CA GLN A 129 9.51 2.84 7.69
C GLN A 129 8.00 2.97 7.54
N THR A 130 7.26 2.21 8.35
CA THR A 130 5.81 2.28 8.40
C THR A 130 5.32 1.98 9.81
N ARG A 131 4.25 2.67 10.23
CA ARG A 131 3.66 2.54 11.57
C ARG A 131 2.15 2.33 11.46
N SER A 132 1.60 1.57 12.40
CA SER A 132 0.16 1.40 12.62
C SER A 132 -0.14 1.62 14.10
N VAL A 133 -1.24 2.30 14.38
CA VAL A 133 -1.73 2.58 15.74
C VAL A 133 -3.15 2.05 15.82
N ASN A 134 -3.39 1.08 16.69
CA ASN A 134 -4.69 0.46 16.88
C ASN A 134 -5.12 0.57 18.34
N SER A 135 -6.31 1.12 18.57
CA SER A 135 -6.91 1.15 19.90
C SER A 135 -7.51 -0.21 20.28
N TYR A 136 -7.50 -0.52 21.57
CA TYR A 136 -8.20 -1.65 22.17
C TYR A 136 -8.78 -1.23 23.53
N ASN A 137 -9.84 -1.91 23.96
CA ASN A 137 -10.45 -1.66 25.26
C ASN A 137 -9.69 -2.43 26.35
N ILE A 138 -9.61 -1.82 27.52
CA ILE A 138 -9.19 -2.49 28.76
C ILE A 138 -10.49 -2.91 29.46
N LEU A 139 -10.62 -4.21 29.71
CA LEU A 139 -11.80 -4.83 30.31
C LEU A 139 -11.50 -5.24 31.75
N THR A 140 -12.55 -5.51 32.52
CA THR A 140 -12.46 -6.00 33.90
C THR A 140 -11.77 -7.36 34.01
N SER A 141 -11.89 -8.18 32.96
CA SER A 141 -11.15 -9.44 32.85
C SER A 141 -9.80 -9.22 32.18
N ASP A 142 -8.72 -9.63 32.85
CA ASP A 142 -7.36 -9.60 32.29
C ASP A 142 -7.25 -10.41 31.00
N PHE A 143 -7.88 -11.59 30.96
CA PHE A 143 -7.91 -12.42 29.75
C PHE A 143 -8.56 -11.68 28.58
N ALA A 144 -9.68 -11.01 28.82
CA ALA A 144 -10.37 -10.24 27.77
C ALA A 144 -9.51 -9.06 27.29
N THR A 145 -8.79 -8.39 28.20
CA THR A 145 -7.84 -7.33 27.85
C THR A 145 -6.67 -7.85 27.01
N LEU A 146 -6.08 -8.99 27.38
CA LEU A 146 -5.00 -9.62 26.62
C LEU A 146 -5.46 -10.06 25.22
N SER A 147 -6.69 -10.58 25.12
CA SER A 147 -7.30 -10.95 23.84
C SER A 147 -7.51 -9.72 22.95
N ALA A 148 -8.07 -8.64 23.49
CA ALA A 148 -8.26 -7.38 22.77
C ALA A 148 -6.93 -6.77 22.29
N GLN A 149 -5.89 -6.84 23.12
CA GLN A 149 -4.54 -6.43 22.74
C GLN A 149 -3.96 -7.30 21.62
N ALA A 150 -4.12 -8.61 21.69
CA ALA A 150 -3.65 -9.54 20.65
C ALA A 150 -4.36 -9.28 19.31
N ASP A 151 -5.66 -9.01 19.32
CA ASP A 151 -6.41 -8.63 18.13
C ASP A 151 -5.93 -7.28 17.54
N ALA A 152 -5.69 -6.26 18.38
CA ALA A 152 -5.10 -4.99 17.93
C ALA A 152 -3.70 -5.17 17.30
N ARG A 153 -2.88 -6.06 17.87
CA ARG A 153 -1.57 -6.45 17.30
C ARG A 153 -1.74 -7.13 15.94
N ASN A 154 -2.67 -8.08 15.82
CA ASN A 154 -2.95 -8.77 14.56
C ASN A 154 -3.40 -7.79 13.46
N ARG A 155 -4.30 -6.85 13.79
CA ARG A 155 -4.68 -5.78 12.85
C ARG A 155 -3.49 -4.94 12.43
N ALA A 156 -2.60 -4.60 13.36
CA ALA A 156 -1.42 -3.78 13.10
C ALA A 156 -0.48 -4.50 12.13
N ILE A 157 -0.18 -5.78 12.39
CA ILE A 157 0.64 -6.62 11.51
C ILE A 157 0.06 -6.67 10.09
N ARG A 158 -1.24 -6.97 9.95
CA ARG A 158 -1.90 -7.01 8.64
C ARG A 158 -1.79 -5.69 7.89
N GLN A 159 -1.93 -4.57 8.58
CA GLN A 159 -1.81 -3.23 7.99
C GLN A 159 -0.36 -2.93 7.58
N LEU A 160 0.63 -3.20 8.43
CA LEU A 160 2.03 -2.99 8.10
C LEU A 160 2.47 -3.85 6.91
N ALA A 161 2.05 -5.11 6.85
CA ALA A 161 2.38 -6.00 5.74
C ALA A 161 1.77 -5.50 4.42
N ARG A 162 0.51 -5.02 4.43
CA ARG A 162 -0.12 -4.39 3.25
C ARG A 162 0.66 -3.17 2.80
N ASN A 163 0.97 -2.26 3.74
CA ASN A 163 1.73 -1.05 3.44
C ASN A 163 3.10 -1.39 2.84
N ILE A 164 3.83 -2.38 3.37
CA ILE A 164 5.12 -2.81 2.81
C ILE A 164 4.92 -3.36 1.40
N LYS A 165 3.96 -4.26 1.20
CA LYS A 165 3.62 -4.82 -0.12
C LYS A 165 3.34 -3.72 -1.15
N GLU A 166 2.54 -2.72 -0.80
CA GLU A 166 2.21 -1.60 -1.67
C GLU A 166 3.46 -0.81 -2.06
N ARG A 167 4.32 -0.45 -1.09
CA ARG A 167 5.59 0.22 -1.38
C ARG A 167 6.49 -0.61 -2.30
N LEU A 168 6.60 -1.92 -2.07
CA LEU A 168 7.40 -2.80 -2.91
C LEU A 168 6.82 -2.92 -4.33
N ALA A 169 5.49 -3.01 -4.46
CA ALA A 169 4.83 -3.07 -5.75
C ALA A 169 5.07 -1.79 -6.57
N VAL A 170 4.95 -0.62 -5.93
CA VAL A 170 5.24 0.67 -6.57
C VAL A 170 6.70 0.75 -7.01
N TRP A 171 7.65 0.37 -6.14
CA TRP A 171 9.08 0.37 -6.46
C TRP A 171 9.41 -0.56 -7.64
N LEU A 172 8.79 -1.75 -7.70
CA LEU A 172 8.96 -2.68 -8.84
C LEU A 172 8.47 -2.09 -10.16
N VAL A 173 7.34 -1.38 -10.14
CA VAL A 173 6.79 -0.73 -11.34
C VAL A 173 7.70 0.40 -11.81
N GLN A 174 8.29 1.17 -10.89
CA GLN A 174 9.18 2.29 -11.20
C GLN A 174 10.55 1.84 -11.73
N THR A 175 11.10 0.76 -11.19
CA THR A 175 12.44 0.25 -11.55
C THR A 175 12.43 -0.81 -12.64
N GLY A 176 11.25 -1.22 -13.12
CA GLY A 176 11.09 -2.33 -14.07
C GLY A 176 11.67 -3.66 -13.56
N GLY A 177 11.83 -3.82 -12.24
CA GLY A 177 12.46 -5.00 -11.64
C GLY A 177 13.96 -5.16 -11.92
N HIS A 178 14.65 -4.09 -12.36
CA HIS A 178 16.09 -4.06 -12.55
C HIS A 178 16.77 -3.35 -11.37
N PRO A 179 17.87 -3.90 -10.80
CA PRO A 179 18.68 -3.16 -9.84
C PRO A 179 19.25 -1.94 -10.58
N GLY A 180 18.80 -0.75 -10.21
CA GLY A 180 19.19 0.48 -10.89
C GLY A 180 20.70 0.70 -10.79
N THR A 181 21.39 0.58 -11.93
CA THR A 181 22.63 1.30 -12.18
C THR A 181 22.24 2.75 -12.46
N ARG A 182 22.59 3.65 -11.55
CA ARG A 182 22.70 5.08 -11.86
C ARG A 182 24.15 5.47 -11.74
#